data_AF-A0A8T8WX36-F1
#
_entry.id   AF-A0A8T8WX36-F1
#
_cell.length_a   1.000
_cell.length_b   1.000
_cell.length_c   1.000
_cell.angle_alpha   90.00
_cell.angle_beta   90.00
_cell.angle_gamma   90.00
#
_symmetry.space_group_name_H-M   'P 1'
#
loop_
_entity.id
_entity.type
_entity.pdbx_description
1 polymer ?
#
loop_
_entity_poly.entity_id
_entity_poly.type
_entity_poly.pdbx_seq_one_letter_code
_entity_poly.pdbx_strand_id
1 'polypeptide(L)'
;MEEAPAKMTGYTPLEVDLPSVPTTQVLTDLHWETMLALADTVIPSIRGRGDDADVSSTKYHAVTETQLQSATSRLTATINRTTSEAAELAQTYLQESPSSLPAFRKGLQRLIADYVHQEGQTGLRFILDVL
;
A
#
# COMPACT_ATOMS: atom_id res chain seq x y z
N MET A 1 -22.99 -16.74 48.61
CA MET A 1 -22.16 -17.57 47.74
C MET A 1 -21.90 -16.69 46.52
N GLU A 2 -20.77 -15.99 46.52
CA GLU A 2 -20.44 -14.95 45.53
C GLU A 2 -19.87 -15.65 44.27
N GLU A 3 -20.56 -15.54 43.15
CA GLU A 3 -20.14 -16.12 41.87
C GLU A 3 -19.06 -15.21 41.25
N ALA A 4 -17.83 -15.72 41.13
CA ALA A 4 -16.72 -14.96 40.57
C ALA A 4 -16.91 -14.75 39.06
N PRO A 5 -16.65 -13.54 38.51
CA PRO A 5 -16.85 -13.27 37.10
C PRO A 5 -15.86 -14.06 36.24
N ALA A 6 -16.39 -14.77 35.25
CA ALA A 6 -15.61 -15.53 34.28
C ALA A 6 -14.63 -14.61 33.54
N LYS A 7 -13.33 -14.92 33.68
CA LYS A 7 -12.24 -14.27 32.92
C LYS A 7 -12.46 -14.54 31.43
N MET A 8 -12.84 -13.52 30.67
CA MET A 8 -12.79 -13.56 29.20
C MET A 8 -11.32 -13.56 28.78
N THR A 9 -10.79 -14.74 28.47
CA THR A 9 -9.49 -14.88 27.83
C THR A 9 -9.58 -14.32 26.41
N GLY A 10 -8.80 -13.26 26.13
CA GLY A 10 -8.76 -12.64 24.80
C GLY A 10 -8.37 -13.66 23.73
N TYR A 11 -9.07 -13.63 22.61
CA TYR A 11 -8.76 -14.44 21.43
C TYR A 11 -7.83 -13.64 20.51
N THR A 12 -6.61 -14.16 20.29
CA THR A 12 -5.71 -13.65 19.26
C THR A 12 -5.82 -14.56 18.04
N PRO A 13 -6.35 -14.08 16.90
CA PRO A 13 -6.41 -14.87 15.67
C PRO A 13 -5.01 -15.34 15.26
N LEU A 14 -4.92 -16.58 14.78
CA LEU A 14 -3.70 -17.11 14.16
C LEU A 14 -3.42 -16.37 12.86
N GLU A 15 -2.16 -16.04 12.59
CA GLU A 15 -1.75 -15.53 11.30
C GLU A 15 -1.99 -16.60 10.22
N VAL A 16 -2.62 -16.19 9.12
CA VAL A 16 -2.90 -17.05 7.97
C VAL A 16 -2.10 -16.55 6.80
N ASP A 17 -1.37 -17.46 6.14
CA ASP A 17 -0.59 -17.13 4.95
C ASP A 17 -1.49 -16.63 3.82
N LEU A 18 -0.99 -15.64 3.08
CA LEU A 18 -1.65 -15.22 1.85
C LEU A 18 -1.62 -16.36 0.82
N PRO A 19 -2.69 -16.53 0.02
CA PRO A 19 -2.68 -17.48 -1.09
C PRO A 19 -1.45 -17.28 -1.99
N SER A 20 -0.95 -18.37 -2.58
CA SER A 20 0.12 -18.31 -3.57
C SER A 20 -0.26 -17.37 -4.72
N VAL A 21 0.72 -16.63 -5.26
CA VAL A 21 0.46 -15.76 -6.42
C VAL A 21 0.19 -16.63 -7.65
N PRO A 22 -0.94 -16.47 -8.35
CA PRO A 22 -1.26 -17.24 -9.54
C PRO A 22 -0.20 -17.06 -10.63
N THR A 23 0.22 -18.13 -11.30
CA THR A 23 1.22 -18.06 -12.39
C THR A 23 0.61 -17.70 -13.75
N THR A 24 -0.72 -17.64 -13.84
CA THR A 24 -1.44 -17.25 -15.05
C THR A 24 -1.03 -15.84 -15.47
N GLN A 25 -0.59 -15.71 -16.72
CA GLN A 25 -0.26 -14.41 -17.28
C GLN A 25 -1.54 -13.63 -17.59
N VAL A 26 -1.98 -12.82 -16.63
CA VAL A 26 -3.18 -11.98 -16.79
C VAL A 26 -2.91 -10.69 -17.55
N LEU A 27 -1.71 -10.15 -17.46
CA LEU A 27 -1.25 -8.91 -18.09
C LEU A 27 0.18 -9.11 -18.59
N THR A 28 0.57 -8.38 -19.65
CA THR A 28 1.95 -8.33 -20.15
C THR A 28 2.81 -7.47 -19.21
N ASP A 29 4.14 -7.49 -19.36
CA ASP A 29 5.00 -6.64 -18.54
C ASP A 29 4.76 -5.14 -18.78
N LEU A 30 4.49 -4.75 -20.02
CA LEU A 30 4.12 -3.37 -20.36
C LEU A 30 2.80 -2.96 -19.68
N HIS A 31 1.78 -3.83 -19.70
CA HIS A 31 0.54 -3.57 -18.99
C HIS A 31 0.75 -3.39 -17.49
N TRP A 32 1.65 -4.18 -16.89
CA TRP A 32 2.00 -4.02 -15.47
C TRP A 32 2.71 -2.70 -15.20
N GLU A 33 3.63 -2.29 -16.06
CA GLU A 33 4.33 -1.00 -15.94
C GLU A 33 3.32 0.16 -16.01
N THR A 34 2.46 0.19 -17.03
CA THR A 34 1.42 1.21 -17.17
C THR A 34 0.45 1.21 -15.98
N MET A 35 -0.02 0.04 -15.55
CA MET A 35 -0.93 -0.07 -14.41
C MET A 35 -0.30 0.42 -13.10
N LEU A 36 0.98 0.11 -12.85
CA LEU A 36 1.70 0.58 -11.67
C LEU A 36 1.99 2.08 -11.74
N ALA A 37 2.31 2.61 -12.92
CA ALA A 37 2.47 4.06 -13.11
C ALA A 37 1.15 4.79 -12.81
N LEU A 38 0.01 4.28 -13.29
CA LEU A 38 -1.30 4.82 -12.93
C LEU A 38 -1.56 4.73 -11.43
N ALA A 39 -1.24 3.60 -10.80
CA ALA A 39 -1.40 3.43 -9.37
C ALA A 39 -0.58 4.46 -8.57
N ASP A 40 0.67 4.71 -8.97
CA ASP A 40 1.53 5.73 -8.35
C ASP A 40 0.94 7.15 -8.44
N THR A 41 0.19 7.45 -9.51
CA THR A 41 -0.49 8.75 -9.63
C THR A 41 -1.68 8.90 -8.69
N VAL A 42 -2.44 7.82 -8.45
CA VAL A 42 -3.65 7.82 -7.60
C VAL A 42 -3.30 7.65 -6.12
N ILE A 43 -2.23 6.90 -5.83
CA ILE A 43 -1.71 6.63 -4.49
C ILE A 43 -0.27 7.15 -4.43
N PRO A 44 -0.09 8.48 -4.40
CA PRO A 44 1.25 9.07 -4.41
C PRO A 44 1.93 8.86 -3.06
N SER A 45 3.24 8.64 -3.09
CA SER A 45 4.07 8.77 -1.88
C SER A 45 3.97 10.19 -1.33
N ILE A 46 4.04 10.35 -0.01
CA ILE A 46 3.98 11.63 0.69
C ILE A 46 5.39 12.02 1.13
N ARG A 47 5.86 13.19 0.68
CA ARG A 47 7.22 13.67 0.98
C ARG A 47 7.21 15.14 1.34
N GLY A 48 8.17 15.54 2.16
CA GLY A 48 8.40 16.95 2.45
C GLY A 48 8.77 17.70 1.18
N ARG A 49 8.19 18.88 0.99
CA ARG A 49 8.69 19.86 0.04
C ARG A 49 10.09 20.24 0.54
N GLY A 50 11.14 19.81 -0.15
CA GLY A 50 12.51 20.20 0.18
C GLY A 50 12.71 21.72 0.02
N ASP A 51 13.96 22.18 0.07
CA ASP A 51 14.28 23.61 -0.08
C ASP A 51 13.87 24.21 -1.44
N ASP A 52 13.57 23.36 -2.44
CA ASP A 52 12.98 23.79 -3.72
C ASP A 52 11.46 23.98 -3.59
N ALA A 53 11.07 25.18 -3.17
CA ALA A 53 9.70 25.61 -2.92
C ALA A 53 8.76 25.58 -4.15
N ASP A 54 9.29 25.40 -5.37
CA ASP A 54 8.55 25.61 -6.63
C ASP A 54 8.22 24.34 -7.44
N VAL A 55 8.65 23.16 -7.01
CA VAL A 55 8.40 21.95 -7.80
C VAL A 55 7.16 21.23 -7.32
N SER A 56 6.01 21.51 -7.97
CA SER A 56 4.89 20.57 -8.01
C SER A 56 5.40 19.25 -8.57
N SER A 57 5.77 18.31 -7.71
CA SER A 57 6.23 17.00 -8.13
C SER A 57 5.07 16.24 -8.77
N THR A 58 5.27 15.75 -9.99
CA THR A 58 4.33 14.85 -10.67
C THR A 58 4.41 13.42 -10.15
N LYS A 59 5.36 13.12 -9.25
CA LYS A 59 5.68 11.75 -8.79
C LYS A 59 5.31 11.48 -7.34
N TYR A 60 5.08 12.52 -6.54
CA TYR A 60 4.78 12.39 -5.12
C TYR A 60 3.96 13.59 -4.62
N HIS A 61 3.20 13.39 -3.56
CA HIS A 61 2.44 14.42 -2.89
C HIS A 61 3.34 15.22 -1.95
N ALA A 62 3.66 16.46 -2.35
CA ALA A 62 4.55 17.35 -1.60
C ALA A 62 3.81 18.12 -0.49
N VAL A 63 4.14 17.83 0.77
CA VAL A 63 3.57 18.46 1.97
C VAL A 63 4.58 19.39 2.66
N THR A 64 4.12 20.27 3.55
CA THR A 64 5.06 21.06 4.37
C THR A 64 5.76 20.17 5.38
N GLU A 65 6.95 20.58 5.83
CA GLU A 65 7.69 19.86 6.87
C GLU A 65 6.86 19.68 8.16
N THR A 66 6.11 20.71 8.55
CA THR A 66 5.20 20.66 9.70
C THR A 66 4.09 19.61 9.54
N GLN A 67 3.55 19.45 8.34
CA GLN A 67 2.54 18.43 8.04
C GLN A 67 3.16 17.03 8.06
N LEU A 68 4.37 16.88 7.50
CA LEU A 68 5.09 15.60 7.49
C LEU A 68 5.43 15.14 8.91
N GLN A 69 5.96 16.04 9.75
CA GLN A 69 6.28 15.73 11.15
C GLN A 69 5.03 15.38 11.96
N SER A 70 3.92 16.12 11.75
CA SER A 70 2.64 15.83 12.39
C SER A 70 2.11 14.45 11.97
N ALA A 71 2.14 14.11 10.68
CA ALA A 71 1.74 12.81 10.17
C ALA A 71 2.60 11.68 10.74
N THR A 72 3.93 11.85 10.73
CA THR A 72 4.89 10.89 11.28
C THR A 72 4.66 10.66 12.78
N SER A 73 4.45 11.73 13.54
CA SER A 73 4.19 11.64 14.98
C SER A 73 2.88 10.90 15.28
N ARG A 74 1.83 11.16 14.49
CA ARG A 74 0.53 10.46 14.61
C ARG A 74 0.67 8.97 14.30
N LEU A 75 1.39 8.61 13.24
CA LEU A 75 1.62 7.20 12.88
C LEU A 75 2.46 6.50 13.94
N THR A 76 3.53 7.13 14.40
CA THR A 76 4.43 6.60 15.45
C THR A 76 3.63 6.25 16.71
N ALA A 77 2.68 7.09 17.11
CA ALA A 77 1.83 6.86 18.28
C ALA A 77 0.87 5.65 18.13
N THR A 78 0.59 5.19 16.91
CA THR A 78 -0.28 4.04 16.64
C THR A 78 0.46 2.72 16.43
N ILE A 79 1.78 2.77 16.23
CA ILE A 79 2.59 1.58 15.94
C ILE A 79 3.06 0.97 17.25
N ASN A 80 2.69 -0.30 17.49
CA ASN A 80 3.12 -1.06 18.67
C ASN A 80 4.57 -1.57 18.51
N ARG A 81 5.56 -0.66 18.47
CA ARG A 81 7.00 -0.93 18.44
C ARG A 81 7.76 0.07 19.32
N THR A 82 9.08 -0.07 19.43
CA THR A 82 9.89 0.96 20.09
C THR A 82 9.78 2.30 19.35
N THR A 83 9.92 3.42 20.05
CA THR A 83 9.70 4.76 19.45
C THR A 83 10.58 5.02 18.23
N SER A 84 11.84 4.54 18.23
CA SER A 84 12.75 4.69 17.08
C SER A 84 12.28 3.89 15.87
N GLU A 85 11.96 2.60 16.07
CA GLU A 85 11.47 1.72 15.00
C GLU A 85 10.11 2.18 14.45
N ALA A 86 9.25 2.70 15.33
CA ALA A 86 7.94 3.23 14.96
C ALA A 86 8.08 4.50 14.10
N ALA A 87 9.03 5.38 14.42
CA ALA A 87 9.31 6.59 13.64
C ALA A 87 9.92 6.27 12.27
N GLU A 88 10.86 5.32 12.21
CA GLU A 88 11.44 4.83 10.95
C GLU A 88 10.37 4.20 10.07
N LEU A 89 9.55 3.30 10.62
CA LEU A 89 8.46 2.65 9.88
C LEU A 89 7.44 3.68 9.37
N ALA A 90 7.06 4.66 10.19
CA ALA A 90 6.13 5.71 9.79
C ALA A 90 6.68 6.52 8.61
N GLN A 91 7.98 6.86 8.63
CA GLN A 91 8.63 7.56 7.52
C GLN A 91 8.70 6.70 6.26
N THR A 92 9.07 5.42 6.38
CA THR A 92 9.09 4.48 5.26
C THR A 92 7.71 4.38 4.62
N TYR A 93 6.67 4.15 5.43
CA TYR A 93 5.28 4.05 4.95
C TYR A 93 4.82 5.28 4.17
N LEU A 94 5.15 6.48 4.65
CA LEU A 94 4.79 7.71 3.93
C LEU A 94 5.52 7.82 2.59
N GLN A 95 6.72 7.27 2.46
CA GLN A 95 7.53 7.34 1.23
C GLN A 95 7.23 6.22 0.22
N GLU A 96 6.45 5.21 0.60
CA GLU A 96 6.06 4.09 -0.26
C GLU A 96 5.19 4.54 -1.44
N SER A 97 5.39 3.88 -2.58
CA SER A 97 4.50 3.95 -3.73
C SER A 97 4.10 2.54 -4.18
N PRO A 98 2.96 2.37 -4.86
CA PRO A 98 2.57 1.10 -5.48
C PRO A 98 3.68 0.40 -6.27
N SER A 99 4.42 1.13 -7.09
CA SER A 99 5.53 0.58 -7.89
C SER A 99 6.75 0.16 -7.05
N SER A 100 7.01 0.81 -5.91
CA SER A 100 8.11 0.45 -5.02
C SER A 100 7.85 -0.78 -4.17
N LEU A 101 6.59 -1.27 -4.14
CA LEU A 101 6.15 -2.37 -3.29
C LEU A 101 5.84 -3.65 -4.11
N PRO A 102 6.74 -4.65 -4.13
CA PRO A 102 6.48 -5.90 -4.85
C PRO A 102 5.21 -6.62 -4.40
N ALA A 103 4.82 -6.45 -3.13
CA ALA A 103 3.59 -7.02 -2.57
C ALA A 103 2.34 -6.44 -3.24
N PHE A 104 2.36 -5.18 -3.68
CA PHE A 104 1.24 -4.51 -4.33
C PHE A 104 0.90 -5.18 -5.67
N ARG A 105 1.91 -5.36 -6.54
CA ARG A 105 1.76 -6.12 -7.80
C ARG A 105 1.24 -7.53 -7.55
N LYS A 106 1.80 -8.24 -6.56
CA LYS A 106 1.35 -9.60 -6.20
C LYS A 106 -0.11 -9.63 -5.72
N GLY A 107 -0.56 -8.60 -5.01
CA GLY A 107 -1.96 -8.45 -4.60
C GLY A 107 -2.90 -8.25 -5.80
N LEU A 108 -2.53 -7.34 -6.71
CA LEU A 108 -3.28 -7.12 -7.95
C LEU A 108 -3.33 -8.37 -8.83
N GLN A 109 -2.23 -9.11 -8.93
CA GLN A 109 -2.18 -10.34 -9.71
C GLN A 109 -3.15 -11.39 -9.18
N ARG A 110 -3.23 -11.59 -7.85
CA ARG A 110 -4.24 -12.46 -7.23
C ARG A 110 -5.65 -11.98 -7.53
N LEU A 111 -5.90 -10.68 -7.35
CA LEU A 111 -7.21 -10.09 -7.60
C LEU A 111 -7.67 -10.34 -9.05
N ILE A 112 -6.81 -10.02 -10.02
CA ILE A 112 -7.15 -10.12 -11.44
C ILE A 112 -7.25 -11.59 -11.87
N ALA A 113 -6.34 -12.45 -11.42
CA ALA A 113 -6.34 -13.85 -11.85
C ALA A 113 -7.49 -14.66 -11.24
N ASP A 114 -7.76 -14.48 -9.94
CA ASP A 114 -8.67 -15.36 -9.21
C ASP A 114 -10.10 -14.82 -9.15
N TYR A 115 -10.28 -13.49 -9.22
CA TYR A 115 -11.59 -12.87 -8.99
C TYR A 115 -12.13 -12.08 -10.19
N VAL A 116 -11.30 -11.74 -11.18
CA VAL A 116 -11.78 -11.07 -12.41
C VAL A 116 -12.04 -12.11 -13.49
N HIS A 117 -13.26 -12.09 -14.02
CA HIS A 117 -13.68 -13.01 -15.08
C HIS A 117 -12.97 -12.68 -16.40
N GLN A 118 -12.92 -13.63 -17.33
CA GLN A 118 -12.17 -13.48 -18.60
C GLN A 118 -12.58 -12.25 -19.41
N GLU A 119 -13.86 -11.89 -19.43
CA GLU A 119 -14.34 -10.67 -20.08
C GLU A 119 -13.75 -9.41 -19.43
N GLY A 120 -13.74 -9.34 -18.09
CA GLY A 120 -13.13 -8.23 -17.35
C GLY A 120 -11.62 -8.13 -17.56
N GLN A 121 -10.92 -9.28 -17.63
CA GLN A 121 -9.49 -9.31 -17.95
C GLN A 121 -9.23 -8.79 -19.37
N THR A 122 -10.10 -9.13 -20.32
CA THR A 122 -10.00 -8.66 -21.71
C THR A 122 -10.24 -7.15 -21.81
N GLY A 123 -11.26 -6.64 -21.11
CA GLY A 123 -11.52 -5.20 -21.03
C GLY A 123 -10.36 -4.42 -20.40
N LEU A 124 -9.76 -4.95 -19.33
CA LEU A 124 -8.57 -4.36 -18.71
C LEU A 124 -7.39 -4.29 -19.68
N ARG A 125 -7.08 -5.39 -20.39
CA ARG A 125 -6.01 -5.40 -21.40
C ARG A 125 -6.27 -4.37 -22.48
N PHE A 126 -7.50 -4.32 -23.01
CA PHE A 126 -7.88 -3.36 -24.04
C PHE A 126 -7.65 -1.90 -23.62
N ILE A 127 -7.99 -1.54 -22.38
CA ILE A 127 -7.73 -0.19 -21.86
C ILE A 127 -6.23 0.08 -21.72
N LEU A 128 -5.46 -0.91 -21.29
CA LEU A 128 -4.01 -0.77 -21.11
C LEU A 128 -3.24 -0.77 -22.45
N ASP A 129 -3.78 -1.40 -23.50
CA ASP A 129 -3.19 -1.38 -24.86
C ASP A 129 -3.28 0.00 -25.52
N VAL A 130 -4.24 0.85 -25.10
CA VAL A 130 -4.46 2.18 -25.68
C VAL A 130 -3.80 3.32 -24.90
N LEU A 131 -3.15 3.01 -23.75
CA LEU A 131 -2.44 3.96 -22.89
C LEU A 131 -0.92 3.82 -23.06
#